data_AF-A0A7Z9PZ35-F1
#
_entry.id   AF-A0A7Z9PZ35-F1
#
_cell.length_a   1.000
_cell.length_b   1.000
_cell.length_c   1.000
_cell.angle_alpha   90.00
_cell.angle_beta   90.00
_cell.angle_gamma   90.00
#
_symmetry.space_group_name_H-M   'P 1'
#
loop_
_entity.id
_entity.type
_entity.pdbx_description
1 polymer ?
#
loop_
_entity_poly.entity_id
_entity_poly.type
_entity_poly.pdbx_seq_one_letter_code
_entity_poly.pdbx_strand_id
1 'polypeptide(L)'
;MKKVIPLLVFVLLVAACVVSEPFTNSHVEGNVPEQPQFTQYLERDVKAYLKCEDVSVELLRKKPTQVGLAYPKYYAWVVGKKSGKVATQGAMRIAAIDKEMFEVTHYFTARELRENEELARNTFPKPLVAEVLRRAKQAGDSSL
;
A
#
# COMPACT_ATOMS: atom_id res chain seq x y z
N MET A 1 60.30 36.23 -10.97
CA MET A 1 59.18 36.84 -10.23
C MET A 1 57.88 36.18 -10.70
N LYS A 2 57.19 35.49 -9.79
CA LYS A 2 55.94 34.74 -10.06
C LYS A 2 54.78 35.71 -10.28
N LYS A 3 53.99 35.53 -11.34
CA LYS A 3 52.65 36.12 -11.44
C LYS A 3 51.68 35.00 -11.80
N VAL A 4 50.92 34.59 -10.79
CA VAL A 4 49.85 33.60 -10.84
C VAL A 4 48.60 34.35 -11.32
N ILE A 5 48.03 33.94 -12.46
CA ILE A 5 46.79 34.52 -12.98
C ILE A 5 45.66 33.60 -12.52
N PRO A 6 44.63 34.10 -11.79
CA PRO A 6 43.62 33.23 -11.20
C PRO A 6 42.61 32.78 -12.27
N LEU A 7 42.54 31.46 -12.44
CA LEU A 7 41.46 30.73 -13.08
C LEU A 7 40.20 30.89 -12.22
N LEU A 8 39.37 31.89 -12.50
CA LEU A 8 38.15 32.11 -11.71
C LEU A 8 37.03 32.73 -12.55
N VAL A 9 36.77 32.13 -13.72
CA VAL A 9 35.60 32.46 -14.55
C VAL A 9 35.08 31.18 -15.21
N PHE A 10 34.56 30.21 -14.44
CA PHE A 10 33.71 29.15 -15.02
C PHE A 10 32.91 28.31 -14.00
N VAL A 11 32.42 28.87 -12.88
CA VAL A 11 31.51 28.12 -11.98
C VAL A 11 30.48 29.07 -11.38
N LEU A 12 29.57 29.58 -12.20
CA LEU A 12 28.43 30.35 -11.70
C LEU A 12 27.26 30.26 -12.68
N LEU A 13 26.92 29.05 -13.09
CA LEU A 13 25.62 28.75 -13.69
C LEU A 13 25.34 27.26 -13.40
N VAL A 14 24.12 26.94 -12.97
CA VAL A 14 23.62 25.62 -12.56
C VAL A 14 23.70 25.35 -11.04
N ALA A 15 22.90 26.08 -10.28
CA ALA A 15 22.35 25.58 -9.02
C ALA A 15 20.98 26.22 -8.73
N ALA A 16 20.13 26.37 -9.75
CA ALA A 16 18.69 26.44 -9.51
C ALA A 16 18.20 24.99 -9.38
N CYS A 17 18.61 24.32 -8.29
CA CYS A 17 17.90 23.12 -7.84
C CYS A 17 16.51 23.59 -7.47
N VAL A 18 15.53 23.24 -8.31
CA VAL A 18 14.12 23.28 -7.94
C VAL A 18 13.97 22.33 -6.76
N VAL A 19 14.01 22.88 -5.55
CA VAL A 19 13.66 22.18 -4.32
C VAL A 19 12.14 22.01 -4.38
N SER A 20 11.69 20.86 -4.87
CA SER A 20 10.32 20.41 -4.65
C SER A 20 10.20 20.01 -3.18
N GLU A 21 9.41 20.76 -2.41
CA GLU A 21 9.29 20.57 -0.97
C GLU A 21 8.67 19.20 -0.57
N PRO A 22 9.05 18.66 0.61
CA PRO A 22 8.85 17.24 1.00
C PRO A 22 7.48 16.93 1.65
N PHE A 23 6.42 17.69 1.36
CA PHE A 23 5.11 17.53 2.05
C PHE A 23 4.45 16.15 1.86
N THR A 24 4.77 15.41 0.80
CA THR A 24 4.18 14.09 0.56
C THR A 24 4.77 13.02 1.48
N ASN A 25 6.00 13.19 1.97
CA ASN A 25 6.64 12.18 2.83
C ASN A 25 6.22 12.30 4.29
N SER A 26 5.89 13.49 4.79
CA SER A 26 5.54 13.70 6.21
C SER A 26 4.31 12.92 6.64
N HIS A 27 3.32 12.76 5.76
CA HIS A 27 2.13 11.96 6.06
C HIS A 27 2.44 10.45 6.11
N VAL A 28 3.31 9.94 5.24
CA VAL A 28 3.77 8.56 5.33
C VAL A 28 4.57 8.37 6.61
N GLU A 29 5.53 9.24 6.87
CA GLU A 29 6.37 9.24 8.07
C GLU A 29 5.58 9.43 9.36
N GLY A 30 4.44 10.12 9.33
CA GLY A 30 3.59 10.36 10.50
C GLY A 30 2.56 9.26 10.75
N ASN A 31 2.22 8.44 9.75
CA ASN A 31 1.11 7.48 9.86
C ASN A 31 1.52 6.01 9.67
N VAL A 32 2.63 5.73 9.00
CA VAL A 32 3.08 4.37 8.74
C VAL A 32 4.02 3.92 9.86
N PRO A 33 3.70 2.83 10.60
CA PRO A 33 4.61 2.29 11.58
C PRO A 33 5.90 1.79 10.94
N GLU A 34 7.00 1.82 11.70
CA GLU A 34 8.25 1.20 11.28
C GLU A 34 8.17 -0.33 11.34
N GLN A 35 9.11 -1.02 10.71
CA GLN A 35 9.26 -2.47 10.87
C GLN A 35 9.95 -2.76 12.22
N PRO A 36 9.52 -3.79 12.99
CA PRO A 36 8.55 -4.84 12.65
C PRO A 36 7.08 -4.52 12.99
N GLN A 37 6.80 -3.39 13.65
CA GLN A 37 5.45 -3.02 14.12
C GLN A 37 4.44 -2.93 12.98
N PHE A 38 4.87 -2.53 11.79
CA PHE A 38 4.05 -2.49 10.58
C PHE A 38 3.31 -3.81 10.35
N THR A 39 4.05 -4.93 10.29
CA THR A 39 3.47 -6.25 9.97
C THR A 39 2.56 -6.70 11.11
N GLN A 40 3.01 -6.52 12.35
CA GLN A 40 2.23 -6.88 13.54
C GLN A 40 0.88 -6.15 13.59
N TYR A 41 0.88 -4.83 13.36
CA TYR A 41 -0.35 -4.03 13.44
C TYR A 41 -1.26 -4.30 12.25
N LEU A 42 -0.69 -4.46 11.05
CA LEU A 42 -1.46 -4.80 9.86
C LEU A 42 -2.19 -6.14 10.02
N GLU A 43 -1.48 -7.17 10.48
CA GLU A 43 -2.08 -8.49 10.72
C GLU A 43 -3.11 -8.45 11.85
N ARG A 44 -2.81 -7.76 12.97
CA ARG A 44 -3.75 -7.56 14.08
C ARG A 44 -5.07 -6.98 13.59
N ASP A 45 -5.02 -5.91 12.81
CA ASP A 45 -6.22 -5.16 12.42
C ASP A 45 -6.99 -5.86 11.31
N VAL A 46 -6.30 -6.49 10.35
CA VAL A 46 -6.95 -7.34 9.32
C VAL A 46 -7.61 -8.55 9.98
N LYS A 47 -6.95 -9.18 10.95
CA LYS A 47 -7.50 -10.31 11.72
C LYS A 47 -8.76 -9.90 12.48
N ALA A 48 -8.73 -8.75 13.14
CA ALA A 48 -9.88 -8.20 13.86
C ALA A 48 -11.05 -7.91 12.90
N TYR A 49 -10.79 -7.27 11.76
CA TYR A 49 -11.81 -6.97 10.75
C TYR A 49 -12.48 -8.23 10.18
N LEU A 50 -11.68 -9.23 9.79
CA LEU A 50 -12.18 -10.49 9.21
C LEU A 50 -12.78 -11.46 10.25
N LYS A 51 -12.59 -11.19 11.55
CA LYS A 51 -12.96 -12.08 12.66
C LYS A 51 -12.44 -13.50 12.44
N CYS A 52 -11.17 -13.62 12.03
CA CYS A 52 -10.49 -14.88 11.73
C CYS A 52 -9.41 -15.21 12.76
N GLU A 53 -9.04 -16.49 12.88
CA GLU A 53 -8.01 -16.95 13.82
C GLU A 53 -6.60 -16.81 13.26
N ASP A 54 -6.48 -16.92 11.94
CA ASP A 54 -5.24 -16.78 11.18
C ASP A 54 -5.53 -15.96 9.92
N VAL A 55 -4.60 -15.08 9.56
CA VAL A 55 -4.68 -14.26 8.34
C VAL A 55 -3.33 -14.24 7.65
N SER A 56 -3.34 -14.39 6.33
CA SER A 56 -2.20 -14.05 5.48
C SER A 56 -2.52 -12.74 4.77
N VAL A 57 -1.57 -11.79 4.81
CA VAL A 57 -1.70 -10.48 4.18
C VAL A 57 -0.56 -10.29 3.21
N GLU A 58 -0.87 -10.19 1.92
CA GLU A 58 0.11 -9.93 0.87
C GLU A 58 -0.14 -8.56 0.25
N LEU A 59 0.80 -7.63 0.44
CA LEU A 59 0.71 -6.30 -0.16
C LEU A 59 0.84 -6.39 -1.68
N LEU A 60 -0.15 -5.87 -2.40
CA LEU A 60 -0.16 -5.77 -3.86
C LEU A 60 0.79 -4.67 -4.37
N ARG A 61 1.30 -3.83 -3.46
CA ARG A 61 2.36 -2.85 -3.72
C ARG A 61 3.17 -2.60 -2.46
N LYS A 62 4.49 -2.48 -2.59
CA LYS A 62 5.42 -2.26 -1.47
C LYS A 62 5.25 -0.89 -0.77
N LYS A 63 4.83 0.13 -1.50
CA LYS A 63 4.69 1.51 -1.00
C LYS A 63 3.21 1.90 -0.97
N PRO A 64 2.79 2.70 0.02
CA PRO A 64 1.43 3.20 0.07
C PRO A 64 1.19 4.18 -1.09
N THR A 65 -0.07 4.32 -1.47
CA THR A 65 -0.55 5.40 -2.32
C THR A 65 -1.09 6.51 -1.43
N GLN A 66 -0.66 7.74 -1.69
CA GLN A 66 -1.20 8.93 -1.02
C GLN A 66 -1.58 9.97 -2.07
N VAL A 67 -2.76 10.55 -1.90
CA VAL A 67 -3.27 11.66 -2.74
C VAL A 67 -3.74 12.75 -1.80
N GLY A 68 -3.11 13.93 -1.89
CA GLY A 68 -3.38 15.06 -1.00
C GLY A 68 -3.13 14.74 0.47
N LEU A 69 -4.03 15.24 1.33
CA LEU A 69 -3.99 15.11 2.79
C LEU A 69 -4.58 13.80 3.32
N ALA A 70 -5.01 12.89 2.46
CA ALA A 70 -5.62 11.65 2.89
C ALA A 70 -4.57 10.68 3.47
N TYR A 71 -4.96 9.85 4.43
CA TYR A 71 -4.09 8.82 5.01
C TYR A 71 -3.41 7.93 3.94
N PRO A 72 -2.16 7.50 4.15
CA PRO A 72 -1.47 6.55 3.27
C PRO A 72 -2.27 5.26 3.09
N LYS A 73 -2.46 4.81 1.84
CA LYS A 73 -3.27 3.63 1.52
C LYS A 73 -2.42 2.47 1.01
N TYR A 74 -2.58 1.33 1.64
CA TYR A 74 -2.09 0.04 1.17
C TYR A 74 -3.21 -0.74 0.49
N TYR A 75 -2.81 -1.64 -0.39
CA TYR A 75 -3.70 -2.55 -1.07
C TYR A 75 -3.14 -3.95 -0.88
N ALA A 76 -3.97 -4.88 -0.46
CA ALA A 76 -3.53 -6.22 -0.11
C ALA A 76 -4.48 -7.28 -0.67
N TRP A 77 -3.93 -8.44 -0.99
CA TRP A 77 -4.70 -9.68 -1.05
C TRP A 77 -4.63 -10.36 0.32
N VAL A 78 -5.76 -10.82 0.82
CA VAL A 78 -5.84 -11.43 2.15
C VAL A 78 -6.50 -12.79 2.08
N VAL A 79 -6.05 -13.70 2.95
CA VAL A 79 -6.66 -15.02 3.17
C VAL A 79 -6.90 -15.16 4.67
N GLY A 80 -8.16 -15.24 5.07
CA GLY A 80 -8.57 -15.47 6.45
C GLY A 80 -8.98 -16.93 6.67
N LYS A 81 -8.49 -17.53 7.76
CA LYS A 81 -8.80 -18.91 8.14
C LYS A 81 -9.58 -18.97 9.46
N LYS A 82 -10.46 -19.95 9.55
CA LYS A 82 -11.18 -20.35 10.77
C LYS A 82 -11.05 -21.85 10.94
N SER A 83 -10.61 -22.30 12.11
CA SER A 83 -10.41 -23.73 12.39
C SER A 83 -9.51 -24.41 11.34
N GLY A 84 -8.45 -23.71 10.94
CA GLY A 84 -7.47 -24.18 9.95
C GLY A 84 -7.92 -24.18 8.48
N LYS A 85 -9.19 -23.88 8.18
CA LYS A 85 -9.72 -23.83 6.81
C LYS A 85 -9.85 -22.39 6.32
N VAL A 86 -9.65 -22.17 5.02
CA VAL A 86 -9.90 -20.86 4.40
C VAL A 86 -11.38 -20.54 4.54
N ALA A 87 -11.68 -19.52 5.34
CA ALA A 87 -13.04 -19.04 5.56
C ALA A 87 -13.39 -17.91 4.58
N THR A 88 -12.39 -17.10 4.22
CA THR A 88 -12.57 -16.03 3.24
C THR A 88 -11.23 -15.64 2.60
N GLN A 89 -11.29 -15.12 1.37
CA GLN A 89 -10.13 -14.54 0.70
C GLN A 89 -10.58 -13.45 -0.26
N GLY A 90 -9.76 -12.43 -0.47
CA GLY A 90 -10.15 -11.29 -1.30
C GLY A 90 -9.16 -10.14 -1.27
N ALA A 91 -9.57 -8.99 -1.83
CA ALA A 91 -8.75 -7.80 -1.91
C ALA A 91 -9.22 -6.72 -0.92
N MET A 92 -8.27 -6.03 -0.30
CA MET A 92 -8.50 -4.96 0.68
C MET A 92 -7.83 -3.66 0.28
N ARG A 93 -8.48 -2.55 0.63
CA ARG A 93 -7.88 -1.21 0.70
C ARG A 93 -7.78 -0.78 2.15
N ILE A 94 -6.57 -0.49 2.61
CA ILE A 94 -6.23 -0.33 4.02
C ILE A 94 -5.56 1.03 4.21
N ALA A 95 -6.02 1.84 5.16
CA ALA A 95 -5.39 3.11 5.52
C ALA A 95 -4.46 2.91 6.72
N ALA A 96 -3.26 3.48 6.69
CA ALA A 96 -2.38 3.58 7.86
C ALA A 96 -2.68 4.88 8.60
N ILE A 97 -2.87 4.82 9.92
CA ILE A 97 -3.30 5.95 10.75
C ILE A 97 -2.37 6.07 11.95
N ASP A 98 -1.75 7.24 12.10
CA ASP A 98 -0.99 7.70 13.26
C ASP A 98 0.10 6.74 13.80
N LYS A 99 0.58 5.80 12.98
CA LYS A 99 1.50 4.69 13.34
C LYS A 99 0.93 3.67 14.33
N GLU A 100 -0.34 3.75 14.64
CA GLU A 100 -0.95 2.93 15.69
C GLU A 100 -1.87 1.84 15.12
N MET A 101 -2.51 2.12 13.98
CA MET A 101 -3.50 1.22 13.41
C MET A 101 -3.57 1.25 11.89
N PHE A 102 -4.14 0.16 11.37
CA PHE A 102 -4.54 0.00 10.00
C PHE A 102 -6.06 -0.14 9.92
N GLU A 103 -6.71 0.80 9.22
CA GLU A 103 -8.15 0.76 9.01
C GLU A 103 -8.48 0.09 7.66
N VAL A 104 -9.24 -1.00 7.69
CA VAL A 104 -9.79 -1.61 6.47
C VAL A 104 -10.93 -0.74 5.97
N THR A 105 -10.67 0.04 4.93
CA THR A 105 -11.71 0.92 4.35
C THR A 105 -12.61 0.18 3.38
N HIS A 106 -12.08 -0.81 2.65
CA HIS A 106 -12.84 -1.61 1.68
C HIS A 106 -12.33 -3.04 1.72
N TYR A 107 -13.26 -3.99 1.65
CA TYR A 107 -12.98 -5.40 1.46
C TYR A 107 -13.97 -5.98 0.45
N PHE A 108 -13.44 -6.68 -0.55
CA PHE A 108 -14.24 -7.48 -1.47
C PHE A 108 -13.69 -8.89 -1.50
N THR A 109 -14.58 -9.86 -1.34
CA THR A 109 -14.26 -11.27 -1.48
C THR A 109 -13.86 -11.59 -2.92
N ALA A 110 -13.10 -12.67 -3.11
CA ALA A 110 -12.76 -13.18 -4.43
C ALA A 110 -14.02 -13.48 -5.26
N ARG A 111 -15.11 -13.90 -4.62
CA ARG A 111 -16.40 -14.15 -5.26
C ARG A 111 -17.01 -12.85 -5.81
N GLU A 112 -17.16 -11.83 -4.97
CA GLU A 112 -17.73 -10.53 -5.38
C GLU A 112 -16.93 -9.90 -6.52
N LEU A 113 -15.59 -10.02 -6.49
CA LEU A 113 -14.71 -9.49 -7.54
C LEU A 113 -14.85 -10.23 -8.88
N ARG A 114 -15.19 -11.53 -8.86
CA ARG A 114 -15.48 -12.30 -10.08
C ARG A 114 -16.86 -11.96 -10.63
N GLU A 115 -17.85 -11.80 -9.75
CA GLU A 115 -19.23 -11.49 -10.12
C GLU A 115 -19.39 -10.04 -10.60
N ASN A 116 -18.58 -9.12 -10.06
CA ASN A 116 -18.61 -7.71 -10.40
C ASN A 116 -17.21 -7.08 -10.42
N GLU A 117 -16.58 -7.10 -11.59
CA GLU A 117 -15.24 -6.52 -11.77
C GLU A 117 -15.20 -4.98 -11.58
N GLU A 118 -16.34 -4.27 -11.64
CA GLU A 118 -16.39 -2.82 -11.39
C GLU A 118 -15.98 -2.46 -9.96
N LEU A 119 -16.19 -3.36 -9.00
CA LEU A 119 -15.71 -3.17 -7.63
C LEU A 119 -14.20 -2.96 -7.58
N ALA A 120 -13.46 -3.71 -8.42
CA ALA A 120 -12.02 -3.57 -8.55
C ALA A 120 -11.66 -2.24 -9.23
N ARG A 121 -12.32 -1.93 -10.36
CA ARG A 121 -12.04 -0.74 -11.17
C ARG A 121 -12.27 0.58 -10.42
N ASN A 122 -13.30 0.61 -9.55
CA ASN A 122 -13.69 1.82 -8.83
C ASN A 122 -12.92 2.04 -7.52
N THR A 123 -12.32 0.99 -6.95
CA THR A 123 -11.70 1.05 -5.61
C THR A 123 -10.18 1.04 -5.64
N PHE A 124 -9.60 0.31 -6.58
CA PHE A 124 -8.15 0.07 -6.63
C PHE A 124 -7.49 0.95 -7.71
N PRO A 125 -6.22 1.34 -7.51
CA PRO A 125 -5.43 2.01 -8.52
C PRO A 125 -5.44 1.18 -9.81
N LYS A 126 -5.60 1.86 -10.95
CA LYS A 126 -5.63 1.24 -12.28
C LYS A 126 -4.55 0.16 -12.50
N PRO A 127 -3.27 0.33 -12.08
CA PRO A 127 -2.25 -0.70 -12.23
C PRO A 127 -2.48 -2.00 -11.45
N LEU A 128 -3.27 -1.96 -10.38
CA LEU A 128 -3.55 -3.13 -9.52
C LEU A 128 -4.80 -3.90 -9.95
N VAL A 129 -5.68 -3.31 -10.77
CA VAL A 129 -6.97 -3.92 -11.15
C VAL A 129 -6.77 -5.29 -11.79
N ALA A 130 -5.87 -5.41 -12.77
CA ALA A 130 -5.62 -6.68 -13.46
C ALA A 130 -5.15 -7.78 -12.49
N GLU A 131 -4.27 -7.42 -11.55
CA GLU A 131 -3.75 -8.36 -10.55
C GLU A 131 -4.83 -8.80 -9.55
N VAL A 132 -5.66 -7.87 -9.07
CA VAL A 132 -6.79 -8.17 -8.18
C VAL A 132 -7.75 -9.16 -8.85
N LEU A 133 -8.13 -8.90 -10.10
CA LEU A 133 -9.04 -9.77 -10.85
C LEU A 133 -8.40 -11.13 -11.18
N ARG A 134 -7.10 -11.16 -11.47
CA ARG A 134 -6.36 -12.41 -11.69
C ARG A 134 -6.41 -13.30 -10.44
N ARG A 135 -6.14 -12.75 -9.26
CA ARG A 135 -6.22 -13.49 -7.98
C ARG A 135 -7.65 -13.94 -7.65
N ALA A 136 -8.63 -13.07 -7.92
CA ALA A 136 -10.04 -13.42 -7.74
C ALA A 136 -10.44 -14.64 -8.57
N LYS A 137 -9.97 -14.75 -9.81
CA LYS A 137 -10.20 -15.94 -10.66
C LYS A 137 -9.54 -17.20 -10.06
N GLN A 138 -8.25 -17.14 -9.73
CA GLN A 138 -7.50 -18.28 -9.16
C GLN A 138 -8.06 -18.80 -7.84
N ALA A 139 -8.56 -17.90 -6.99
CA ALA A 139 -9.21 -18.25 -5.74
C ALA A 139 -10.49 -19.09 -5.91
N GLY A 140 -11.18 -18.97 -7.05
CA GLY A 140 -12.35 -19.77 -7.38
C GLY A 140 -11.98 -21.20 -7.79
N ASP A 141 -10.89 -21.34 -8.53
CA ASP A 141 -10.41 -22.63 -9.03
C ASP A 141 -9.86 -23.53 -7.90
N SER A 142 -9.44 -22.93 -6.78
CA SER A 142 -8.88 -23.65 -5.62
C SER A 142 -9.93 -24.18 -4.63
N SER A 143 -11.22 -23.98 -4.92
CA SER A 143 -12.35 -24.42 -4.07
C SER A 143 -13.17 -25.57 -4.69
N LEU A 144 -12.68 -26.16 -5.79
CA LEU A 144 -13.19 -27.35 -6.47
C LEU A 144 -12.28 -28.55 -6.19
#